data_AF-A0A3E0Q0X6-F1
#
_entry.id   AF-A0A3E0Q0X6-F1
#
_cell.length_a   1.000
_cell.length_b   1.000
_cell.length_c   1.000
_cell.angle_alpha   90.00
_cell.angle_beta   90.00
_cell.angle_gamma   90.00
#
_symmetry.space_group_name_H-M   'P 1'
#
loop_
_entity.id
_entity.type
_entity.pdbx_description
1 polymer ?
#
loop_
_entity_poly.entity_id
_entity_poly.type
_entity_poly.pdbx_seq_one_letter_code
_entity_poly.pdbx_strand_id
1 'polypeptide(L)'
;MVVSPRKKSNHVECGFLVPIRGDAALSDGSVHAPEQWEWLRAEIWSQFGGVTESPGLHVGFYQNPDTEEMVTDESRRFTVAVQEHEVDNLRDLMREACVMFCQKCIYLSIAGRVEFIERSND
;
A
#
# COMPACT_ATOMS: atom_id res chain seq x y z
N MET A 1 -11.31 31.31 -18.46
CA MET A 1 -11.12 30.52 -17.22
C MET A 1 -9.65 30.63 -16.84
N VAL A 2 -9.32 31.45 -15.84
CA VAL A 2 -7.93 31.68 -15.43
C VAL A 2 -7.56 30.55 -14.48
N VAL A 3 -6.68 29.65 -14.92
CA VAL A 3 -6.08 28.66 -14.02
C VAL A 3 -5.15 29.44 -13.11
N SER A 4 -5.56 29.63 -11.85
CA SER A 4 -4.69 30.20 -10.83
C SER A 4 -3.44 29.33 -10.73
N PRO A 5 -2.21 29.89 -10.78
CA PRO A 5 -1.00 29.10 -10.67
C PRO A 5 -1.03 28.38 -9.31
N ARG A 6 -1.05 27.05 -9.32
CA ARG A 6 -0.94 26.25 -8.10
C ARG A 6 0.35 26.69 -7.40
N LYS A 7 0.25 27.10 -6.13
CA LYS A 7 1.41 27.18 -5.23
C LYS A 7 2.19 25.87 -5.40
N LYS A 8 3.52 25.94 -5.60
CA LYS A 8 4.37 24.74 -5.58
C LYS A 8 4.13 24.04 -4.24
N SER A 9 3.43 22.92 -4.27
CA SER A 9 3.27 22.02 -3.15
C SER A 9 4.31 20.90 -3.31
N ASN A 10 5.19 20.75 -2.33
CA ASN A 10 6.17 19.67 -2.32
C ASN A 10 5.43 18.35 -2.16
N HIS A 11 5.20 17.67 -3.28
CA HIS A 11 4.72 16.30 -3.29
C HIS A 11 5.91 15.37 -3.47
N VAL A 12 5.82 14.22 -2.82
CA VAL A 12 6.68 13.07 -3.05
C VAL A 12 5.86 11.96 -3.68
N GLU A 13 6.47 11.22 -4.60
CA GLU A 13 5.87 10.01 -5.14
C GLU A 13 6.04 8.88 -4.13
N CYS A 14 4.91 8.27 -3.76
CA CYS A 14 4.86 7.10 -2.91
C CYS A 14 4.25 5.94 -3.70
N GLY A 15 4.86 4.77 -3.65
CA GLY A 15 4.34 3.55 -4.28
C GLY A 15 4.31 2.39 -3.31
N PHE A 16 3.24 1.60 -3.33
CA PHE A 16 3.10 0.46 -2.42
C PHE A 16 2.49 -0.76 -3.14
N LEU A 17 2.69 -1.93 -2.55
CA LEU A 17 2.23 -3.21 -3.04
C LEU A 17 1.31 -3.86 -2.01
N VAL A 18 0.13 -4.28 -2.45
CA VAL A 18 -0.82 -5.04 -1.61
C VAL A 18 -1.00 -6.42 -2.23
N PRO A 19 -0.62 -7.51 -1.53
CA PRO A 19 -0.86 -8.87 -1.98
C PRO A 19 -2.34 -9.12 -2.26
N ILE A 20 -2.63 -9.96 -3.24
CA ILE A 20 -4.03 -10.28 -3.61
C ILE A 20 -4.69 -11.27 -2.65
N ARG A 21 -3.89 -11.92 -1.79
CA ARG A 21 -4.29 -12.93 -0.82
C ARG A 21 -3.79 -12.53 0.55
N GLY A 22 -4.59 -12.84 1.58
CA GLY A 22 -4.18 -12.71 2.97
C GLY A 22 -2.94 -13.57 3.28
N ASP A 23 -2.14 -13.16 4.25
CA ASP A 23 -1.07 -13.98 4.80
C ASP A 23 -1.69 -15.21 5.50
N ALA A 24 -1.26 -16.41 5.12
CA ALA A 24 -1.81 -17.67 5.64
C ALA A 24 -1.48 -17.94 7.12
N ALA A 25 -0.54 -17.20 7.72
CA ALA A 25 -0.30 -17.22 9.17
C ALA A 25 -1.26 -16.30 9.93
N LEU A 26 -1.90 -15.33 9.25
CA LEU A 26 -2.84 -14.37 9.83
C LEU A 26 -4.30 -14.64 9.43
N SER A 27 -4.52 -15.34 8.32
CA SER A 27 -5.83 -15.72 7.79
C SER A 27 -5.78 -17.07 7.06
N ASP A 28 -6.77 -17.38 6.23
CA ASP A 28 -6.89 -18.61 5.44
C ASP A 28 -6.20 -18.54 4.06
N GLY A 29 -5.50 -17.45 3.73
CA GLY A 29 -4.88 -17.27 2.42
C GLY A 29 -5.87 -16.99 1.28
N SER A 30 -7.12 -16.68 1.60
CA SER A 30 -8.15 -16.34 0.61
C SER A 30 -7.86 -15.03 -0.11
N VAL A 31 -8.41 -14.92 -1.33
CA VAL A 31 -8.35 -13.68 -2.13
C VAL A 31 -9.22 -12.62 -1.46
N HIS A 32 -8.74 -11.38 -1.47
CA HIS A 32 -9.46 -10.26 -0.89
C HIS A 32 -10.77 -9.95 -1.61
N ALA A 33 -11.81 -9.72 -0.82
CA ALA A 33 -13.12 -9.34 -1.31
C ALA A 33 -13.08 -7.94 -1.98
N PRO A 34 -13.96 -7.67 -2.95
CA PRO A 34 -14.04 -6.37 -3.63
C PRO A 34 -14.10 -5.18 -2.66
N GLU A 35 -14.81 -5.32 -1.55
CA GLU A 35 -15.06 -4.30 -0.55
C GLU A 35 -13.77 -3.84 0.15
N GLN A 36 -12.78 -4.74 0.32
CA GLN A 36 -11.48 -4.37 0.88
C GLN A 36 -10.71 -3.42 -0.05
N TRP A 37 -10.80 -3.66 -1.36
CA TRP A 37 -10.20 -2.79 -2.37
C TRP A 37 -10.95 -1.47 -2.51
N GLU A 38 -12.28 -1.49 -2.39
CA GLU A 38 -13.10 -0.29 -2.37
C GLU A 38 -12.79 0.60 -1.16
N TRP A 39 -12.64 -0.01 0.03
CA TRP A 39 -12.18 0.67 1.24
C TRP A 39 -10.84 1.39 1.01
N LEU A 40 -9.83 0.68 0.50
CA LEU A 40 -8.51 1.25 0.28
C LEU A 40 -8.57 2.46 -0.69
N ARG A 41 -9.33 2.33 -1.78
CA ARG A 41 -9.50 3.44 -2.74
C ARG A 41 -10.25 4.62 -2.13
N ALA A 42 -11.25 4.36 -1.29
CA ALA A 42 -12.00 5.41 -0.60
C ALA A 42 -11.12 6.18 0.39
N GLU A 43 -10.31 5.48 1.19
CA GLU A 43 -9.37 6.10 2.13
C GLU A 43 -8.34 6.97 1.41
N ILE A 44 -7.72 6.43 0.36
CA ILE A 44 -6.76 7.18 -0.46
C ILE A 44 -7.41 8.40 -1.10
N TRP A 45 -8.63 8.27 -1.62
CA TRP A 45 -9.36 9.38 -2.21
C TRP A 45 -9.64 10.47 -1.17
N SER A 46 -10.10 10.07 0.03
CA SER A 46 -10.40 10.97 1.14
C SER A 46 -9.16 11.74 1.61
N GLN A 47 -8.03 11.05 1.75
CA GLN A 47 -6.81 11.61 2.35
C GLN A 47 -5.90 12.30 1.34
N PHE A 48 -5.76 11.77 0.12
CA PHE A 48 -4.76 12.21 -0.86
C PHE A 48 -5.35 12.64 -2.22
N GLY A 49 -6.65 12.45 -2.43
CA GLY A 49 -7.35 12.90 -3.63
C GLY A 49 -7.13 12.06 -4.89
N GLY A 50 -6.41 10.94 -4.81
CA GLY A 50 -6.28 10.00 -5.93
C GLY A 50 -5.09 9.05 -5.84
N VAL A 51 -5.07 8.07 -6.74
CA VAL A 51 -4.01 7.07 -6.89
C VAL A 51 -3.99 6.55 -8.32
N THR A 52 -2.82 6.13 -8.76
CA THR A 52 -2.65 5.33 -9.98
C THR A 52 -2.47 3.87 -9.59
N GLU A 53 -3.38 3.01 -10.03
CA GLU A 53 -3.23 1.56 -9.94
C GLU A 53 -2.53 1.08 -11.22
N SER A 54 -1.41 0.38 -11.08
CA SER A 54 -0.69 -0.19 -12.23
C SER A 54 -1.53 -1.33 -12.84
N PRO A 55 -1.55 -1.46 -14.18
CA PRO A 55 -2.33 -2.52 -14.81
C PRO A 55 -1.72 -3.90 -14.53
N GLY A 56 -2.57 -4.87 -14.17
CA GLY A 56 -2.19 -6.27 -13.97
C GLY A 56 -1.68 -6.59 -12.56
N LEU A 57 -1.14 -7.81 -12.42
CA LEU A 57 -0.55 -8.30 -11.17
C LEU A 57 0.98 -8.21 -11.25
N HIS A 58 1.59 -7.85 -10.14
CA HIS A 58 3.03 -7.85 -9.95
C HIS A 58 3.43 -9.10 -9.18
N VAL A 59 4.16 -10.00 -9.85
CA VAL A 59 4.67 -11.23 -9.24
C VAL A 59 5.96 -10.93 -8.50
N GLY A 60 6.04 -11.35 -7.25
CA GLY A 60 7.20 -11.24 -6.38
C GLY A 60 7.58 -12.57 -5.75
N PHE A 61 8.75 -12.58 -5.11
CA PHE A 61 9.12 -13.61 -4.17
C PHE A 61 10.04 -13.03 -3.10
N TYR A 62 9.97 -13.60 -1.90
CA TYR A 62 10.80 -13.21 -0.77
C TYR A 62 11.12 -14.43 0.10
N GLN A 63 12.12 -14.30 0.96
CA GLN A 63 12.41 -15.31 1.96
C GLN A 63 11.56 -15.02 3.20
N ASN A 64 10.73 -15.98 3.61
CA ASN A 64 9.98 -15.88 4.86
C ASN A 64 10.97 -15.82 6.04
N PRO A 65 10.97 -14.77 6.86
CA PRO A 65 11.91 -14.65 7.97
C PRO A 65 11.70 -15.71 9.06
N ASP A 66 10.49 -16.29 9.15
CA ASP A 66 10.14 -17.27 10.17
C ASP A 66 10.51 -18.70 9.76
N THR A 67 10.47 -19.01 8.46
CA THR A 67 10.67 -20.39 7.95
C THR A 67 11.90 -20.54 7.06
N GLU A 68 12.55 -19.44 6.68
CA GLU A 68 13.62 -19.36 5.68
C GLU A 68 13.24 -19.85 4.27
N GLU A 69 11.98 -20.21 4.05
CA GLU A 69 11.47 -20.70 2.77
C GLU A 69 11.19 -19.56 1.80
N MET A 70 11.32 -19.84 0.50
CA MET A 70 10.92 -18.92 -0.54
C MET A 70 9.39 -18.89 -0.66
N VAL A 71 8.81 -17.70 -0.49
CA VAL A 71 7.40 -17.43 -0.70
C VAL A 71 7.24 -16.64 -1.98
N THR A 72 6.33 -17.05 -2.84
CA THR A 72 5.93 -16.30 -4.04
C THR A 72 4.59 -15.63 -3.81
N ASP A 73 4.44 -14.39 -4.24
CA ASP A 73 3.20 -13.63 -4.11
C ASP A 73 2.82 -12.90 -5.40
N GLU A 74 1.56 -12.54 -5.48
CA GLU A 74 1.03 -11.65 -6.51
C GLU A 74 0.42 -10.44 -5.82
N SER A 75 0.77 -9.24 -6.29
CA SER A 75 0.39 -7.98 -5.67
C SER A 75 -0.22 -7.02 -6.68
N ARG A 76 -1.11 -6.14 -6.19
CA ARG A 76 -1.50 -4.92 -6.91
C ARG A 76 -0.57 -3.78 -6.53
N ARG A 77 -0.15 -2.98 -7.51
CA ARG A 77 0.73 -1.83 -7.29
C ARG A 77 -0.04 -0.52 -7.40
N PHE A 78 0.15 0.32 -6.42
CA PHE A 78 -0.45 1.65 -6.32
C PHE A 78 0.63 2.71 -6.26
N THR A 79 0.37 3.88 -6.86
CA THR A 79 1.25 5.06 -6.80
C THR A 79 0.42 6.29 -6.48
N VAL A 80 0.78 6.99 -5.42
CA VAL A 80 0.08 8.17 -4.89
C VAL A 80 1.08 9.31 -4.73
N ALA A 81 0.67 10.51 -5.14
CA ALA A 81 1.43 11.73 -4.88
C ALA A 81 0.99 12.29 -3.53
N VAL A 82 1.89 12.34 -2.56
CA VAL A 82 1.57 12.76 -1.17
C VAL A 82 2.33 14.04 -0.86
N GLN A 83 1.70 15.00 -0.19
CA GLN A 83 2.45 16.15 0.31
C GLN A 83 3.51 15.67 1.31
N GLU A 84 4.70 16.25 1.26
CA GLU A 84 5.84 15.77 2.06
C GLU A 84 5.54 15.67 3.58
N HIS A 85 4.68 16.55 4.10
CA HIS A 85 4.26 16.54 5.51
C HIS A 85 3.13 15.55 5.85
N GLU A 86 2.53 14.90 4.85
CA GLU A 86 1.43 13.93 5.00
C GLU A 86 1.91 12.49 4.78
N VAL A 87 3.21 12.28 4.57
CA VAL A 87 3.78 10.94 4.36
C VAL A 87 3.51 10.03 5.56
N ASP A 88 3.52 10.57 6.79
CA ASP A 88 3.17 9.80 7.97
C ASP A 88 1.72 9.32 7.97
N ASN A 89 0.78 10.11 7.43
CA ASN A 89 -0.61 9.67 7.24
C ASN A 89 -0.69 8.48 6.27
N LEU A 90 0.13 8.48 5.21
CA LEU A 90 0.20 7.32 4.31
C LEU A 90 0.75 6.08 5.05
N ARG A 91 1.77 6.26 5.90
CA ARG A 91 2.29 5.15 6.73
C ARG A 91 1.19 4.61 7.65
N ASP A 92 0.42 5.47 8.29
CA ASP A 92 -0.71 5.08 9.15
C ASP A 92 -1.76 4.30 8.36
N LEU A 93 -2.16 4.79 7.18
CA LEU A 93 -3.06 4.06 6.29
C LEU A 93 -2.50 2.69 5.88
N MET A 94 -1.19 2.58 5.67
CA MET A 94 -0.57 1.28 5.35
C MET A 94 -0.59 0.32 6.54
N ARG A 95 -0.51 0.80 7.78
CA ARG A 95 -0.70 -0.05 8.97
C ARG A 95 -2.14 -0.56 9.05
N GLU A 96 -3.12 0.30 8.80
CA GLU A 96 -4.53 -0.10 8.72
C GLU A 96 -4.76 -1.09 7.58
N ALA A 97 -4.14 -0.87 6.42
CA ALA A 97 -4.20 -1.79 5.30
C ALA A 97 -3.59 -3.16 5.65
N CYS A 98 -2.53 -3.23 6.47
CA CYS A 98 -2.03 -4.52 6.96
C CYS A 98 -3.10 -5.30 7.74
N VAL A 99 -3.91 -4.61 8.56
CA VAL A 99 -5.03 -5.23 9.26
C VAL A 99 -6.12 -5.63 8.27
N MET A 100 -6.51 -4.71 7.37
CA MET A 100 -7.62 -4.93 6.45
C MET A 100 -7.33 -6.06 5.47
N PHE A 101 -6.10 -6.17 4.96
CA PHE A 101 -5.67 -7.17 4.00
C PHE A 101 -4.99 -8.37 4.66
N CYS A 102 -5.04 -8.50 5.99
CA CYS A 102 -4.41 -9.58 6.74
C CYS A 102 -2.95 -9.84 6.35
N GLN A 103 -2.14 -8.77 6.26
CA GLN A 103 -0.72 -8.84 5.95
C GLN A 103 0.11 -8.57 7.20
N LYS A 104 1.28 -9.22 7.29
CA LYS A 104 2.29 -8.89 8.32
C LYS A 104 2.90 -7.50 8.08
N CYS A 105 3.13 -7.17 6.81
CA CYS A 105 3.63 -5.87 6.40
C CYS A 105 3.19 -5.50 4.98
N ILE A 106 3.32 -4.22 4.63
CA ILE A 106 3.17 -3.69 3.28
C ILE A 106 4.48 -3.03 2.84
N TYR A 107 4.95 -3.37 1.64
CA TYR A 107 6.05 -2.67 0.98
C TYR A 107 5.61 -1.24 0.63
N LEU A 108 6.37 -0.24 1.07
CA LEU A 108 6.16 1.18 0.77
C LEU A 108 7.47 1.81 0.28
N SER A 109 7.44 2.40 -0.91
CA SER A 109 8.53 3.17 -1.50
C SER A 109 8.18 4.66 -1.47
N ILE A 110 8.99 5.48 -0.82
CA ILE A 110 8.85 6.94 -0.73
C ILE A 110 10.05 7.58 -1.41
N ALA A 111 9.84 8.25 -2.55
CA ALA A 111 10.90 8.87 -3.34
C ALA A 111 12.11 7.93 -3.60
N GLY A 112 11.83 6.63 -3.83
CA GLY A 112 12.85 5.60 -4.09
C GLY A 112 13.51 4.97 -2.86
N ARG A 113 13.13 5.39 -1.64
CA ARG A 113 13.53 4.71 -0.39
C ARG A 113 12.43 3.75 0.05
N VAL A 114 12.79 2.56 0.49
CA VAL A 114 11.85 1.50 0.81
C VAL A 114 11.74 1.29 2.30
N GLU A 115 10.51 1.10 2.76
CA GLU A 115 10.12 0.71 4.11
C GLU A 115 9.15 -0.47 4.03
N PHE A 116 9.22 -1.38 5.00
CA PHE A 116 8.18 -2.39 5.23
C PHE A 116 7.34 -1.90 6.40
N ILE A 117 6.12 -1.46 6.12
CA ILE A 117 5.20 -0.98 7.15
C ILE A 117 4.55 -2.18 7.79
N GLU A 118 4.88 -2.44 9.05
CA GLU A 118 4.38 -3.60 9.80
C GLU A 118 2.99 -3.34 10.37
N ARG A 119 2.22 -4.42 10.49
CA ARG A 119 0.94 -4.44 11.20
C ARG A 119 1.12 -4.00 12.65
N SER A 120 0.24 -3.13 13.14
CA SER A 120 0.18 -2.77 14.56
C SER A 120 -0.15 -4.00 15.42
N ASN A 121 0.59 -4.21 16.50
CA ASN A 121 0.26 -5.20 17.53
C ASN A 121 -0.80 -4.59 18.46
N ASP A 122 -2.07 -4.65 18.07
CA ASP A 122 -3.19 -4.42 19.01
C ASP A 122 -3.63 -5.74 19.65
#